data_AF-A0A364P2L7-F1
#
_entry.id   AF-A0A364P2L7-F1
#
_cell.length_a   1.000
_cell.length_b   1.000
_cell.length_c   1.000
_cell.angle_alpha   90.00
_cell.angle_beta   90.00
_cell.angle_gamma   90.00
#
_symmetry.space_group_name_H-M   'P 1'
#
loop_
_entity.id
_entity.type
_entity.pdbx_description
1 polymer ?
#
loop_
_entity_poly.entity_id
_entity_poly.type
_entity_poly.pdbx_seq_one_letter_code
_entity_poly.pdbx_strand_id
1 'polypeptide(L)'
;MPLAGDDSILTVGQLWHTAASCDTWGKSTIRCGAVMSTKEFFDQVLAALRAADQDGLLSDKGAAVLGGLSGRSTVGALQRLVGLIDKSSDTLCYLEIGVFQGLSLLSVAIEHPDFPCFGIDNFSILDPNGENLGIVEDRTRRLNAANAHLINRDYEAALEDLRSYIGERKVAVFFVDGAHDYRSQLMALLLIRPYLAERAVIIVDDANYFDVRQSTRDFLIAHPEFKMVFESYSPAHPANLDRAILEKYEASWLNGVNVLVLDHANLLPVMLPRVEPLARELYVNEWLVHRHRLAELAPQALDLAQAVLTGADSSAAVAALKAAHKPEFHTRNPDRNLHCEGLPERHFTVWK
;
A
#
# COMPACT_ATOMS: atom_id res chain seq x y z
N MET A 1 -11.13 -66.26 29.49
CA MET A 1 -10.14 -65.46 30.22
C MET A 1 -10.56 -64.00 30.11
N PRO A 2 -10.93 -63.34 31.22
CA PRO A 2 -11.62 -62.05 31.21
C PRO A 2 -10.69 -60.84 31.41
N LEU A 3 -11.31 -59.68 31.18
CA LEU A 3 -10.86 -58.29 31.24
C LEU A 3 -10.54 -57.80 32.66
N ALA A 4 -9.55 -56.90 32.76
CA ALA A 4 -9.40 -55.75 33.69
C ALA A 4 -8.19 -54.96 33.13
N GLY A 5 -8.19 -53.66 32.85
CA GLY A 5 -8.85 -52.53 33.52
C GLY A 5 -7.78 -51.78 34.30
N ASP A 6 -7.29 -50.63 33.79
CA ASP A 6 -7.20 -49.42 34.62
C ASP A 6 -6.85 -48.15 33.82
N ASP A 7 -7.55 -47.08 34.19
CA ASP A 7 -7.47 -45.72 33.68
C ASP A 7 -6.26 -44.97 34.25
N SER A 8 -5.65 -44.09 33.46
CA SER A 8 -5.14 -42.83 34.00
C SER A 8 -4.96 -41.78 32.90
N ILE A 9 -5.80 -40.76 33.01
CA ILE A 9 -5.70 -39.46 32.36
C ILE A 9 -4.51 -38.72 32.96
N LEU A 10 -3.57 -38.25 32.12
CA LEU A 10 -2.53 -37.30 32.52
C LEU A 10 -2.73 -35.97 31.79
N THR A 11 -2.85 -34.93 32.62
CA THR A 11 -3.04 -33.52 32.32
C THR A 11 -1.85 -32.88 31.62
N VAL A 12 -2.15 -31.97 30.70
CA VAL A 12 -1.21 -31.10 29.99
C VAL A 12 -0.64 -30.06 30.96
N GLY A 13 0.68 -30.10 31.17
CA GLY A 13 1.41 -29.07 31.89
C GLY A 13 2.91 -29.38 31.92
N GLN A 14 3.70 -28.37 31.55
CA GLN A 14 5.17 -28.29 31.62
C GLN A 14 5.94 -28.90 30.45
N LEU A 15 6.64 -28.00 29.75
CA LEU A 15 7.87 -28.07 28.94
C LEU A 15 7.78 -26.76 28.13
N TRP A 16 8.66 -25.76 28.26
CA TRP A 16 10.06 -25.77 27.84
C TRP A 16 10.87 -24.69 28.58
N HIS A 17 11.93 -25.14 29.27
CA HIS A 17 13.13 -24.35 29.52
C HIS A 17 14.31 -25.29 29.25
N THR A 18 15.08 -25.02 28.19
CA THR A 18 16.51 -25.33 28.13
C THR A 18 17.17 -24.43 27.08
N ALA A 19 18.19 -23.71 27.54
CA ALA A 19 19.10 -22.89 26.77
C ALA A 19 20.32 -23.70 26.29
N ALA A 20 20.94 -23.27 25.19
CA ALA A 20 22.36 -23.48 24.85
C ALA A 20 22.73 -22.42 23.77
N SER A 21 23.34 -21.30 24.16
CA SER A 21 24.80 -21.02 24.14
C SER A 21 25.45 -21.00 22.76
N CYS A 22 25.84 -19.81 22.28
CA CYS A 22 26.98 -19.64 21.38
C CYS A 22 27.60 -18.25 21.61
N ASP A 23 28.54 -18.20 22.56
CA ASP A 23 29.48 -17.09 22.73
C ASP A 23 30.72 -17.38 21.89
N THR A 24 31.01 -16.53 20.90
CA THR A 24 32.37 -16.05 20.56
C THR A 24 32.25 -14.94 19.51
N TRP A 25 32.21 -13.68 19.95
CA TRP A 25 32.52 -12.53 19.09
C TRP A 25 33.77 -11.83 19.61
N GLY A 26 34.81 -11.84 18.77
CA GLY A 26 36.07 -11.16 19.01
C GLY A 26 35.88 -9.65 19.15
N LYS A 27 36.55 -9.08 20.15
CA LYS A 27 36.64 -7.64 20.39
C LYS A 27 37.38 -6.96 19.24
N SER A 28 36.63 -6.40 18.30
CA SER A 28 37.09 -5.30 17.46
C SER A 28 36.47 -4.01 17.98
N THR A 29 37.28 -3.18 18.64
CA THR A 29 36.87 -1.89 19.18
C THR A 29 36.77 -0.87 18.04
N ILE A 30 35.76 -1.03 17.19
CA ILE A 30 35.28 0.04 16.31
C ILE A 30 34.51 0.99 17.21
N ARG A 31 34.80 2.29 17.13
CA ARG A 31 34.00 3.32 17.80
C ARG A 31 32.56 3.22 17.26
N CYS A 32 31.70 2.49 17.96
CA CYS A 32 30.25 2.53 17.73
C CYS A 32 29.79 3.97 17.90
N GLY A 33 29.40 4.62 16.80
CA GLY A 33 28.40 5.67 16.91
C GLY A 33 27.20 5.08 17.64
N ALA A 34 26.60 5.84 18.55
CA ALA A 34 25.44 5.37 19.29
C ALA A 34 24.35 4.94 18.29
N VAL A 35 23.94 3.67 18.36
CA VAL A 35 22.80 3.17 17.57
C VAL A 35 21.58 3.95 18.06
N MET A 36 20.98 4.77 17.19
CA MET A 36 19.76 5.51 17.49
C MET A 36 18.71 4.56 18.08
N SER A 37 18.07 4.93 19.18
CA SER A 37 17.01 4.14 19.80
C SER A 37 15.72 4.15 18.97
N THR A 38 14.84 3.16 19.17
CA THR A 38 13.52 3.12 18.51
C THR A 38 12.68 4.37 18.82
N LYS A 39 12.76 4.87 20.06
CA LYS A 39 12.06 6.09 20.44
C LYS A 39 12.58 7.32 19.67
N GLU A 40 13.89 7.49 19.59
CA GLU A 40 14.50 8.60 18.84
C GLU A 40 14.13 8.54 17.35
N PHE A 41 14.05 7.33 16.79
CA PHE A 41 13.56 7.14 15.42
C PHE A 41 12.13 7.63 15.24
N PHE A 42 11.20 7.24 16.12
CA PHE A 42 9.81 7.73 16.05
C PHE A 42 9.70 9.24 16.24
N ASP A 43 10.51 9.83 17.14
CA ASP A 43 10.57 11.27 17.32
C ASP A 43 11.02 11.99 16.02
N GLN A 44 11.99 11.41 15.28
CA GLN A 44 12.43 11.91 13.98
C GLN A 44 11.37 11.75 12.88
N VAL A 45 10.65 10.62 12.84
CA VAL A 45 9.53 10.41 11.92
C VAL A 45 8.46 11.49 12.14
N LEU A 46 8.04 11.71 13.39
CA LEU A 46 7.06 12.75 13.72
C LEU A 46 7.55 14.16 13.38
N ALA A 47 8.85 14.44 13.57
CA ALA A 47 9.44 15.71 13.18
C ALA A 47 9.43 15.90 11.65
N ALA A 48 9.77 14.86 10.88
CA ALA A 48 9.73 14.88 9.42
C ALA A 48 8.31 15.14 8.89
N LEU A 49 7.30 14.49 9.48
CA LEU A 49 5.89 14.69 9.11
C LEU A 49 5.41 16.11 9.42
N ARG A 50 5.76 16.67 10.58
CA ARG A 50 5.43 18.06 10.92
C ARG A 50 6.09 19.07 9.98
N ALA A 51 7.36 18.83 9.61
CA ALA A 51 8.04 19.68 8.64
C ALA A 51 7.40 19.58 7.24
N ALA A 52 6.97 18.40 6.82
CA ALA A 52 6.25 18.22 5.56
C ALA A 52 4.87 18.91 5.57
N ASP A 53 4.16 18.88 6.70
CA ASP A 53 2.87 19.58 6.89
C ASP A 53 3.04 21.12 6.82
N GLN A 54 4.12 21.64 7.40
CA GLN A 54 4.38 23.08 7.47
C GLN A 54 5.01 23.64 6.20
N ASP A 55 6.01 22.94 5.66
CA ASP A 55 6.87 23.46 4.59
C ASP A 55 6.53 22.85 3.21
N GLY A 56 5.73 21.78 3.16
CA GLY A 56 5.50 21.00 1.95
C GLY A 56 6.77 20.27 1.53
N LEU A 57 7.18 20.45 0.27
CA LEU A 57 8.37 19.82 -0.32
C LEU A 57 9.64 20.11 0.50
N LEU A 58 10.57 19.15 0.56
CA LEU A 58 11.92 19.40 1.08
C LEU A 58 12.76 20.16 0.07
N SER A 59 12.61 19.82 -1.21
CA SER A 59 13.20 20.53 -2.33
C SER A 59 12.27 20.50 -3.54
N ASP A 60 12.40 21.51 -4.39
CA ASP A 60 11.74 21.62 -5.69
C ASP A 60 12.65 21.17 -6.84
N LYS A 61 13.66 20.33 -6.54
CA LYS A 61 14.50 19.71 -7.57
C LYS A 61 13.60 19.05 -8.60
N GLY A 62 13.85 19.33 -9.87
CA GLY A 62 13.05 18.77 -10.96
C GLY A 62 11.67 19.40 -11.18
N ALA A 63 11.30 20.51 -10.52
CA ALA A 63 10.01 21.18 -10.73
C ALA A 63 9.71 21.57 -12.20
N ALA A 64 10.75 21.75 -13.04
CA ALA A 64 10.59 22.00 -14.48
C ALA A 64 10.28 20.73 -15.31
N VAL A 65 10.34 19.55 -14.71
CA VAL A 65 10.21 18.24 -15.35
C VAL A 65 9.08 17.42 -14.73
N LEU A 66 8.93 17.49 -13.42
CA LEU A 66 7.98 16.73 -12.63
C LEU A 66 6.64 17.43 -12.55
N GLY A 67 5.59 16.63 -12.67
CA GLY A 67 4.19 17.00 -12.44
C GLY A 67 3.39 15.74 -12.11
N GLY A 68 2.25 15.89 -11.46
CA GLY A 68 1.43 14.75 -11.03
C GLY A 68 0.33 15.18 -10.06
N LEU A 69 -0.30 14.19 -9.44
CA LEU A 69 -1.52 14.35 -8.66
C LEU A 69 -1.32 14.24 -7.14
N SER A 70 -0.09 14.06 -6.65
CA SER A 70 0.17 13.93 -5.22
C SER A 70 0.26 15.29 -4.54
N GLY A 71 -0.23 15.38 -3.30
CA GLY A 71 -0.10 16.58 -2.47
C GLY A 71 1.36 16.92 -2.14
N ARG A 72 1.70 18.22 -2.08
CA ARG A 72 3.07 18.67 -1.80
C ARG A 72 3.59 18.19 -0.44
N SER A 73 2.73 18.08 0.58
CA SER A 73 3.15 17.56 1.89
C SER A 73 3.43 16.06 1.84
N THR A 74 2.69 15.27 1.04
CA THR A 74 2.96 13.84 0.84
C THR A 74 4.35 13.64 0.22
N VAL A 75 4.66 14.36 -0.87
CA VAL A 75 6.00 14.28 -1.51
C VAL A 75 7.10 14.78 -0.57
N GLY A 76 6.85 15.86 0.16
CA GLY A 76 7.80 16.40 1.15
C GLY A 76 8.05 15.46 2.32
N ALA A 77 7.06 14.65 2.72
CA ALA A 77 7.21 13.62 3.74
C ALA A 77 8.07 12.47 3.22
N LEU A 78 7.80 11.97 2.01
CA LEU A 78 8.60 10.90 1.38
C LEU A 78 10.08 11.28 1.30
N GLN A 79 10.38 12.50 0.82
CA GLN A 79 11.75 13.04 0.80
C GLN A 79 12.38 13.07 2.19
N ARG A 80 11.69 13.63 3.20
CA ARG A 80 12.27 13.72 4.55
C ARG A 80 12.46 12.35 5.20
N LEU A 81 11.51 11.43 5.04
CA LEU A 81 11.55 10.10 5.65
C LEU A 81 12.69 9.24 5.08
N VAL A 82 12.91 9.27 3.77
CA VAL A 82 14.08 8.62 3.17
C VAL A 82 15.37 9.27 3.65
N GLY A 83 15.37 10.59 3.87
CA GLY A 83 16.48 11.32 4.48
C GLY A 83 16.86 10.90 5.91
N LEU A 84 15.96 10.24 6.65
CA LEU A 84 16.24 9.69 7.99
C LEU A 84 17.02 8.37 7.96
N ILE A 85 17.05 7.70 6.80
CA ILE A 85 17.66 6.38 6.66
C ILE A 85 19.18 6.53 6.51
N ASP A 86 19.93 5.62 7.14
CA ASP A 86 21.38 5.57 6.98
C ASP A 86 21.74 5.19 5.53
N LYS A 87 22.14 6.21 4.77
CA LYS A 87 22.48 6.10 3.34
C LYS A 87 23.76 5.30 3.10
N SER A 88 24.53 4.97 4.13
CA SER A 88 25.66 4.04 3.99
C SER A 88 25.23 2.58 3.89
N SER A 89 23.94 2.28 4.13
CA SER A 89 23.38 0.94 3.99
C SER A 89 22.96 0.67 2.55
N ASP A 90 23.72 -0.18 1.86
CA ASP A 90 23.36 -0.74 0.55
C ASP A 90 22.21 -1.76 0.63
N THR A 91 21.80 -2.12 1.85
CA THR A 91 20.74 -3.09 2.16
C THR A 91 19.35 -2.48 2.29
N LEU A 92 19.19 -1.16 2.13
CA LEU A 92 17.90 -0.48 2.27
C LEU A 92 17.45 0.16 0.95
N CYS A 93 16.13 0.27 0.77
CA CYS A 93 15.56 0.96 -0.39
C CYS A 93 14.21 1.65 -0.07
N TYR A 94 13.82 2.54 -0.98
CA TYR A 94 12.48 3.09 -1.10
C TYR A 94 11.68 2.24 -2.08
N LEU A 95 10.40 2.01 -1.79
CA LEU A 95 9.46 1.35 -2.69
C LEU A 95 8.15 2.12 -2.74
N GLU A 96 7.60 2.31 -3.94
CA GLU A 96 6.21 2.75 -4.12
C GLU A 96 5.39 1.82 -5.02
N ILE A 97 4.09 1.79 -4.79
CA ILE A 97 3.09 1.20 -5.68
C ILE A 97 2.24 2.33 -6.22
N GLY A 98 2.05 2.36 -7.54
CA GLY A 98 1.40 3.46 -8.23
C GLY A 98 2.41 4.57 -8.54
N VAL A 99 3.05 4.45 -9.69
CA VAL A 99 4.06 5.41 -10.16
C VAL A 99 3.40 6.48 -11.01
N PHE A 100 2.37 6.13 -11.77
CA PHE A 100 1.70 7.02 -12.72
C PHE A 100 2.71 7.71 -13.65
N GLN A 101 2.93 9.02 -13.49
CA GLN A 101 3.89 9.80 -14.27
C GLN A 101 5.22 10.08 -13.52
N GLY A 102 5.42 9.42 -12.38
CA GLY A 102 6.70 9.39 -11.65
C GLY A 102 6.95 10.59 -10.75
N LEU A 103 5.93 11.33 -10.32
CA LEU A 103 6.10 12.49 -9.45
C LEU A 103 6.79 12.10 -8.13
N SER A 104 6.22 11.17 -7.38
CA SER A 104 6.73 10.73 -6.08
C SER A 104 8.06 9.99 -6.20
N LEU A 105 8.16 8.94 -7.02
CA LEU A 105 9.40 8.16 -7.22
C LEU A 105 10.59 9.05 -7.57
N LEU A 106 10.43 9.89 -8.59
CA LEU A 106 11.53 10.68 -9.10
C LEU A 106 11.86 11.86 -8.17
N SER A 107 10.88 12.42 -7.45
CA SER A 107 11.13 13.45 -6.43
C SER A 107 12.00 12.92 -5.28
N VAL A 108 11.79 11.67 -4.87
CA VAL A 108 12.62 11.00 -3.86
C VAL A 108 14.00 10.67 -4.44
N ALA A 109 14.04 10.07 -5.63
CA ALA A 109 15.28 9.62 -6.25
C ALA A 109 16.30 10.75 -6.47
N ILE A 110 15.86 11.92 -6.96
CA ILE A 110 16.74 13.08 -7.19
C ILE A 110 17.14 13.80 -5.90
N GLU A 111 16.34 13.69 -4.84
CA GLU A 111 16.69 14.24 -3.54
C GLU A 111 17.73 13.35 -2.84
N HIS A 112 17.72 12.06 -3.14
CA HIS A 112 18.61 11.05 -2.55
C HIS A 112 19.27 10.19 -3.63
N PRO A 113 20.20 10.77 -4.43
CA PRO A 113 20.78 10.10 -5.60
C PRO A 113 21.54 8.81 -5.29
N ASP A 114 21.99 8.65 -4.05
CA ASP A 114 22.72 7.45 -3.57
C ASP A 114 21.80 6.38 -2.98
N PHE A 115 20.48 6.61 -2.92
CA PHE A 115 19.52 5.68 -2.30
C PHE A 115 18.67 4.97 -3.38
N PRO A 116 18.66 3.62 -3.42
CA PRO A 116 17.86 2.89 -4.40
C PRO A 116 16.36 3.12 -4.20
N CYS A 117 15.69 3.52 -5.28
CA CYS A 117 14.26 3.84 -5.30
C CYS A 117 13.56 2.94 -6.34
N PHE A 118 12.54 2.21 -5.92
CA PHE A 118 11.79 1.30 -6.78
C PHE A 118 10.33 1.75 -6.88
N GLY A 119 9.77 1.70 -8.08
CA GLY A 119 8.34 1.99 -8.31
C GLY A 119 7.68 0.84 -9.06
N ILE A 120 6.58 0.32 -8.52
CA ILE A 120 5.77 -0.73 -9.13
C ILE A 120 4.53 -0.12 -9.76
N ASP A 121 4.35 -0.35 -11.06
CA ASP A 121 3.14 0.04 -11.78
C ASP A 121 2.98 -0.85 -13.01
N ASN A 122 1.76 -1.13 -13.43
CA ASN A 122 1.47 -1.82 -14.70
C ASN A 122 0.92 -0.86 -15.77
N PHE A 123 0.77 0.42 -15.43
CA PHE A 123 0.28 1.52 -16.27
C PHE A 123 -1.09 1.22 -16.91
N SER A 124 -1.91 0.40 -16.26
CA SER A 124 -3.22 -0.02 -16.80
C SER A 124 -4.37 0.91 -16.41
N ILE A 125 -4.18 1.76 -15.40
CA ILE A 125 -5.20 2.64 -14.83
C ILE A 125 -4.75 4.10 -14.98
N LEU A 126 -5.71 5.01 -15.23
CA LEU A 126 -5.46 6.43 -15.48
C LEU A 126 -4.48 6.71 -16.64
N ASP A 127 -4.40 5.80 -17.61
CA ASP A 127 -3.57 5.94 -18.81
C ASP A 127 -4.37 5.69 -20.10
N PRO A 128 -5.34 6.56 -20.44
CA PRO A 128 -6.21 6.33 -21.60
C PRO A 128 -5.45 6.27 -22.93
N ASN A 129 -4.25 6.83 -22.99
CA ASN A 129 -3.41 6.88 -24.19
C ASN A 129 -2.22 5.91 -24.16
N GLY A 130 -1.94 5.25 -23.02
CA GLY A 130 -0.77 4.38 -22.85
C GLY A 130 0.56 5.14 -22.83
N GLU A 131 0.58 6.39 -22.36
CA GLU A 131 1.73 7.31 -22.44
C GLU A 131 2.52 7.39 -21.13
N ASN A 132 1.95 6.97 -19.99
CA ASN A 132 2.51 7.23 -18.67
C ASN A 132 3.91 6.62 -18.50
N LEU A 133 4.12 5.37 -18.93
CA LEU A 133 5.45 4.73 -18.86
C LEU A 133 6.50 5.56 -19.62
N GLY A 134 6.19 5.99 -20.85
CA GLY A 134 7.11 6.79 -21.66
C GLY A 134 7.39 8.16 -21.04
N ILE A 135 6.40 8.76 -20.36
CA ILE A 135 6.58 9.99 -19.58
C ILE A 135 7.57 9.77 -18.44
N VAL A 136 7.43 8.68 -17.66
CA VAL A 136 8.35 8.39 -16.56
C VAL A 136 9.77 8.17 -17.10
N GLU A 137 9.95 7.38 -18.16
CA GLU A 137 11.26 7.12 -18.77
C GLU A 137 11.94 8.40 -19.29
N ASP A 138 11.18 9.32 -19.90
CA ASP A 138 11.69 10.63 -20.32
C ASP A 138 12.12 11.50 -19.13
N ARG A 139 11.27 11.57 -18.09
CA ARG A 139 11.56 12.35 -16.89
C ARG A 139 12.80 11.81 -16.16
N THR A 140 12.92 10.49 -16.02
CA THR A 140 14.10 9.82 -15.44
C THR A 140 15.39 10.24 -16.17
N ARG A 141 15.39 10.22 -17.51
CA ARG A 141 16.54 10.65 -18.33
C ARG A 141 16.86 12.13 -18.12
N ARG A 142 15.85 13.00 -18.18
CA ARG A 142 16.02 14.46 -18.04
C ARG A 142 16.53 14.88 -16.66
N LEU A 143 16.17 14.10 -15.63
CA LEU A 143 16.57 14.35 -14.25
C LEU A 143 17.86 13.64 -13.85
N ASN A 144 18.40 12.76 -14.71
CA ASN A 144 19.53 11.89 -14.38
C ASN A 144 19.29 11.06 -13.10
N ALA A 145 18.06 10.58 -12.91
CA ALA A 145 17.64 9.81 -11.73
C ALA A 145 18.00 8.32 -11.87
N ALA A 146 19.29 8.01 -11.99
CA ALA A 146 19.78 6.65 -12.27
C ALA A 146 19.49 5.61 -11.16
N ASN A 147 19.16 6.08 -9.96
CA ASN A 147 18.76 5.28 -8.80
C ASN A 147 17.26 4.98 -8.74
N ALA A 148 16.46 5.46 -9.71
CA ALA A 148 15.05 5.13 -9.85
C ALA A 148 14.87 3.91 -10.77
N HIS A 149 14.22 2.87 -10.28
CA HIS A 149 14.02 1.60 -10.96
C HIS A 149 12.52 1.31 -11.10
N LEU A 150 12.05 1.13 -12.34
CA LEU A 150 10.66 0.75 -12.60
C LEU A 150 10.49 -0.76 -12.64
N ILE A 151 9.47 -1.24 -11.95
CA ILE A 151 8.97 -2.61 -11.99
C ILE A 151 7.64 -2.57 -12.72
N ASN A 152 7.69 -2.73 -14.06
CA ASN A 152 6.50 -2.69 -14.91
C ASN A 152 5.69 -4.00 -14.80
N ARG A 153 4.92 -4.15 -13.72
CA ARG A 153 4.16 -5.35 -13.35
C ARG A 153 2.94 -4.99 -12.52
N ASP A 154 1.99 -5.91 -12.50
CA ASP A 154 0.94 -5.91 -11.48
C ASP A 154 1.57 -5.98 -10.08
N TYR A 155 1.03 -5.21 -9.14
CA TYR A 155 1.66 -5.03 -7.84
C TYR A 155 1.62 -6.28 -6.97
N GLU A 156 0.57 -7.12 -7.05
CA GLU A 156 0.53 -8.37 -6.29
C GLU A 156 1.59 -9.33 -6.79
N ALA A 157 1.67 -9.51 -8.11
CA ALA A 157 2.70 -10.34 -8.72
C ALA A 157 4.12 -9.83 -8.41
N ALA A 158 4.32 -8.51 -8.40
CA ALA A 158 5.60 -7.91 -8.05
C ALA A 158 5.96 -8.10 -6.56
N LEU A 159 5.00 -7.96 -5.64
CA LEU A 159 5.24 -8.14 -4.21
C LEU A 159 5.46 -9.61 -3.83
N GLU A 160 4.76 -10.55 -4.49
CA GLU A 160 4.95 -12.00 -4.29
C GLU A 160 6.40 -12.44 -4.62
N ASP A 161 7.06 -11.79 -5.57
CA ASP A 161 8.44 -12.06 -5.98
C ASP A 161 9.35 -10.82 -5.88
N LEU A 162 9.13 -9.96 -4.88
CA LEU A 162 9.84 -8.66 -4.79
C LEU A 162 11.36 -8.81 -4.70
N ARG A 163 11.83 -9.93 -4.13
CA ARG A 163 13.26 -10.27 -4.01
C ARG A 163 13.96 -10.31 -5.37
N SER A 164 13.28 -10.72 -6.44
CA SER A 164 13.87 -10.73 -7.79
C SER A 164 14.20 -9.33 -8.31
N TYR A 165 13.55 -8.30 -7.77
CA TYR A 165 13.71 -6.91 -8.18
C TYR A 165 14.65 -6.13 -7.25
N ILE A 166 14.50 -6.25 -5.93
CA ILE A 166 15.27 -5.45 -4.96
C ILE A 166 16.50 -6.18 -4.42
N GLY A 167 16.66 -7.48 -4.72
CA GLY A 167 17.72 -8.33 -4.18
C GLY A 167 17.53 -8.61 -2.70
N GLU A 168 18.64 -8.56 -1.94
CA GLU A 168 18.63 -8.77 -0.48
C GLU A 168 18.18 -7.53 0.32
N ARG A 169 17.79 -6.45 -0.36
CA ARG A 169 17.40 -5.20 0.30
C ARG A 169 16.11 -5.34 1.09
N LYS A 170 15.99 -4.48 2.10
CA LYS A 170 14.77 -4.25 2.88
C LYS A 170 14.20 -2.87 2.58
N VAL A 171 12.87 -2.79 2.59
CA VAL A 171 12.14 -1.55 2.32
C VAL A 171 12.07 -0.73 3.60
N ALA A 172 12.72 0.43 3.58
CA ALA A 172 12.75 1.36 4.72
C ALA A 172 11.60 2.37 4.68
N VAL A 173 11.18 2.77 3.48
CA VAL A 173 10.00 3.60 3.26
C VAL A 173 9.18 2.96 2.15
N PHE A 174 7.92 2.67 2.45
CA PHE A 174 6.96 2.08 1.52
C PHE A 174 5.80 3.03 1.29
N PHE A 175 5.53 3.40 0.04
CA PHE A 175 4.45 4.28 -0.34
C PHE A 175 3.38 3.52 -1.15
N VAL A 176 2.13 3.61 -0.73
CA VAL A 176 1.00 2.91 -1.37
C VAL A 176 0.07 3.97 -1.98
N ASP A 177 0.14 4.13 -3.29
CA ASP A 177 -0.62 5.10 -4.12
C ASP A 177 -1.18 4.40 -5.39
N GLY A 178 -1.57 3.13 -5.21
CA GLY A 178 -1.98 2.23 -6.28
C GLY A 178 -3.49 2.15 -6.48
N ALA A 179 -4.06 0.94 -6.48
CA ALA A 179 -5.50 0.77 -6.55
C ALA A 179 -6.17 1.20 -5.23
N HIS A 180 -7.31 1.90 -5.31
CA HIS A 180 -8.00 2.48 -4.14
C HIS A 180 -9.15 1.60 -3.61
N ASP A 181 -9.24 0.34 -4.02
CA ASP A 181 -10.20 -0.62 -3.47
C ASP A 181 -9.67 -1.33 -2.21
N TYR A 182 -10.58 -1.86 -1.42
CA TYR A 182 -10.28 -2.44 -0.10
C TYR A 182 -9.30 -3.62 -0.21
N ARG A 183 -9.54 -4.53 -1.17
CA ARG A 183 -8.74 -5.75 -1.31
C ARG A 183 -7.32 -5.38 -1.67
N SER A 184 -7.16 -4.51 -2.66
CA SER A 184 -5.84 -4.20 -3.18
C SER A 184 -4.96 -3.53 -2.14
N GLN A 185 -5.53 -2.59 -1.39
CA GLN A 185 -4.85 -1.91 -0.29
C GLN A 185 -4.44 -2.88 0.84
N LEU A 186 -5.35 -3.76 1.26
CA LEU A 186 -5.03 -4.77 2.27
C LEU A 186 -3.93 -5.72 1.80
N MET A 187 -3.99 -6.17 0.53
CA MET A 187 -2.98 -7.06 -0.03
C MET A 187 -1.61 -6.40 -0.15
N ALA A 188 -1.54 -5.13 -0.53
CA ALA A 188 -0.29 -4.37 -0.54
C ALA A 188 0.38 -4.36 0.85
N LEU A 189 -0.41 -4.07 1.90
CA LEU A 189 0.07 -4.05 3.29
C LEU A 189 0.47 -5.44 3.81
N LEU A 190 -0.21 -6.51 3.38
CA LEU A 190 0.11 -7.87 3.80
C LEU A 190 1.35 -8.43 3.11
N LEU A 191 1.45 -8.27 1.79
CA LEU A 191 2.51 -8.85 0.96
C LEU A 191 3.85 -8.16 1.16
N ILE A 192 3.87 -6.88 1.55
CA ILE A 192 5.14 -6.17 1.78
C ILE A 192 5.86 -6.62 3.06
N ARG A 193 5.14 -7.16 4.06
CA ARG A 193 5.65 -7.43 5.42
C ARG A 193 7.00 -8.18 5.45
N PRO A 194 7.24 -9.24 4.64
CA PRO A 194 8.52 -9.96 4.65
C PRO A 194 9.71 -9.12 4.18
N TYR A 195 9.47 -8.01 3.49
CA TYR A 195 10.47 -7.15 2.87
C TYR A 195 10.75 -5.87 3.67
N LEU A 196 9.94 -5.54 4.66
CA LEU A 196 10.12 -4.34 5.47
C LEU A 196 11.40 -4.43 6.33
N ALA A 197 12.07 -3.29 6.48
CA ALA A 197 13.13 -3.09 7.45
C ALA A 197 12.55 -3.01 8.88
N GLU A 198 13.38 -3.24 9.91
CA GLU A 198 12.94 -3.12 11.31
C GLU A 198 12.41 -1.71 11.67
N ARG A 199 12.88 -0.69 10.94
CA ARG A 199 12.48 0.71 11.08
C ARG A 199 11.79 1.22 9.82
N ALA A 200 10.87 0.42 9.31
CA ALA A 200 10.09 0.81 8.15
C ALA A 200 9.01 1.83 8.51
N VAL A 201 8.79 2.78 7.59
CA VAL A 201 7.64 3.69 7.57
C VAL A 201 6.80 3.37 6.34
N ILE A 202 5.50 3.22 6.53
CA ILE A 202 4.53 3.01 5.45
C ILE A 202 3.69 4.27 5.33
N ILE A 203 3.51 4.77 4.12
CA ILE A 203 2.59 5.85 3.80
C ILE A 203 1.52 5.27 2.87
N VAL A 204 0.26 5.43 3.24
CA VAL A 204 -0.90 5.04 2.45
C VAL A 204 -1.57 6.32 1.97
N ASP A 205 -1.53 6.58 0.66
CA ASP A 205 -2.20 7.72 0.04
C ASP A 205 -3.69 7.45 -0.16
N ASP A 206 -4.41 8.48 -0.60
CA ASP A 206 -5.82 8.36 -0.98
C ASP A 206 -6.72 7.87 0.17
N ALA A 207 -6.32 8.17 1.42
CA ALA A 207 -7.04 7.78 2.63
C ALA A 207 -8.38 8.53 2.80
N ASN A 208 -8.78 9.40 1.89
CA ASN A 208 -10.16 9.89 1.78
C ASN A 208 -11.13 8.83 1.25
N TYR A 209 -10.65 7.83 0.50
CA TYR A 209 -11.47 6.68 0.15
C TYR A 209 -11.79 5.84 1.39
N PHE A 210 -13.05 5.47 1.52
CA PHE A 210 -13.50 4.68 2.65
C PHE A 210 -12.81 3.31 2.69
N ASP A 211 -12.68 2.66 1.53
CA ASP A 211 -12.07 1.34 1.39
C ASP A 211 -10.59 1.33 1.80
N VAL A 212 -9.85 2.38 1.45
CA VAL A 212 -8.46 2.60 1.88
C VAL A 212 -8.38 2.72 3.41
N ARG A 213 -9.25 3.51 4.05
CA ARG A 213 -9.26 3.62 5.53
C ARG A 213 -9.64 2.31 6.20
N GLN A 214 -10.64 1.61 5.68
CA GLN A 214 -11.06 0.33 6.26
C GLN A 214 -9.93 -0.70 6.15
N SER A 215 -9.28 -0.82 5.00
CA SER A 215 -8.16 -1.76 4.83
C SER A 215 -7.01 -1.46 5.79
N THR A 216 -6.64 -0.17 5.96
CA THR A 216 -5.64 0.27 6.94
C THR A 216 -6.07 -0.06 8.37
N ARG A 217 -7.34 0.16 8.72
CA ARG A 217 -7.88 -0.17 10.04
C ARG A 217 -7.78 -1.67 10.33
N ASP A 218 -8.24 -2.50 9.40
CA ASP A 218 -8.29 -3.95 9.58
C ASP A 218 -6.88 -4.53 9.64
N PHE A 219 -5.96 -3.99 8.85
CA PHE A 219 -4.53 -4.32 8.93
C PHE A 219 -3.96 -4.02 10.32
N LEU A 220 -4.19 -2.81 10.87
CA LEU A 220 -3.69 -2.43 12.20
C LEU A 220 -4.30 -3.25 13.34
N ILE A 221 -5.55 -3.73 13.18
CA ILE A 221 -6.18 -4.64 14.14
C ILE A 221 -5.54 -6.03 14.06
N ALA A 222 -5.28 -6.54 12.86
CA ALA A 222 -4.70 -7.87 12.64
C ALA A 222 -3.19 -7.91 12.94
N HIS A 223 -2.50 -6.77 12.82
CA HIS A 223 -1.05 -6.64 12.97
C HIS A 223 -0.71 -5.55 14.00
N PRO A 224 -0.90 -5.82 15.30
CA PRO A 224 -0.72 -4.84 16.36
C PRO A 224 0.73 -4.38 16.55
N GLU A 225 1.70 -5.05 15.90
CA GLU A 225 3.08 -4.59 15.79
C GLU A 225 3.22 -3.34 14.91
N PHE A 226 2.23 -3.01 14.09
CA PHE A 226 2.16 -1.75 13.36
C PHE A 226 1.35 -0.71 14.12
N LYS A 227 1.78 0.55 14.04
CA LYS A 227 1.12 1.69 14.69
C LYS A 227 0.94 2.82 13.69
N MET A 228 -0.26 3.38 13.63
CA MET A 228 -0.48 4.64 12.92
C MET A 228 0.05 5.80 13.77
N VAL A 229 0.84 6.68 13.16
CA VAL A 229 1.45 7.84 13.83
C VAL A 229 0.91 9.17 13.30
N PHE A 230 0.26 9.15 12.14
CA PHE A 230 -0.31 10.34 11.52
C PHE A 230 -1.46 9.96 10.58
N GLU A 231 -2.48 10.82 10.55
CA GLU A 231 -3.53 10.82 9.54
C GLU A 231 -3.87 12.27 9.16
N SER A 232 -4.20 12.51 7.90
CA SER A 232 -4.75 13.78 7.42
C SER A 232 -5.75 13.49 6.32
N TYR A 233 -6.77 14.33 6.16
CA TYR A 233 -7.86 14.14 5.20
C TYR A 233 -8.25 15.47 4.56
N SER A 234 -8.59 15.46 3.27
CA SER A 234 -9.27 16.57 2.61
C SER A 234 -10.79 16.51 2.91
N PRO A 235 -11.56 17.60 2.76
CA PRO A 235 -12.99 17.58 3.06
C PRO A 235 -13.80 16.75 2.05
N ALA A 236 -13.25 16.51 0.86
CA ALA A 236 -13.80 15.62 -0.16
C ALA A 236 -12.69 15.15 -1.11
N HIS A 237 -13.03 14.20 -1.98
CA HIS A 237 -12.18 13.79 -3.10
C HIS A 237 -11.82 15.01 -4.00
N PRO A 238 -10.60 15.12 -4.55
CA PRO A 238 -10.14 16.26 -5.35
C PRO A 238 -11.10 16.68 -6.46
N ALA A 239 -11.71 15.72 -7.17
CA ALA A 239 -12.68 15.98 -8.23
C ALA A 239 -13.97 16.69 -7.77
N ASN A 240 -14.23 16.72 -6.46
CA ASN A 240 -15.43 17.33 -5.85
C ASN A 240 -15.11 18.62 -5.07
N LEU A 241 -13.85 19.07 -5.06
CA LEU A 241 -13.44 20.30 -4.41
C LEU A 241 -13.62 21.49 -5.34
N ASP A 242 -14.04 22.64 -4.80
CA ASP A 242 -13.89 23.89 -5.54
C ASP A 242 -12.40 24.24 -5.73
N ARG A 243 -12.11 25.13 -6.69
CA ARG A 243 -10.72 25.41 -7.08
C ARG A 243 -9.87 25.97 -5.94
N ALA A 244 -10.43 26.83 -5.08
CA ALA A 244 -9.68 27.46 -4.00
C ALA A 244 -9.34 26.45 -2.90
N ILE A 245 -10.27 25.54 -2.59
CA ILE A 245 -10.01 24.44 -1.65
C ILE A 245 -9.04 23.43 -2.26
N LEU A 246 -9.20 23.09 -3.54
CA LEU A 246 -8.30 22.18 -4.23
C LEU A 246 -6.85 22.69 -4.19
N GLU A 247 -6.60 23.95 -4.54
CA GLU A 247 -5.25 24.55 -4.50
C GLU A 247 -4.64 24.49 -3.10
N LYS A 248 -5.44 24.68 -2.05
CA LYS A 248 -4.99 24.54 -0.66
C LYS A 248 -4.52 23.11 -0.35
N TYR A 249 -5.25 22.09 -0.80
CA TYR A 249 -4.91 20.69 -0.51
C TYR A 249 -3.87 20.11 -1.47
N GLU A 250 -3.77 20.59 -2.72
CA GLU A 250 -2.63 20.36 -3.62
C GLU A 250 -1.33 20.83 -2.97
N ALA A 251 -1.38 21.96 -2.23
CA ALA A 251 -0.26 22.46 -1.46
C ALA A 251 0.00 21.72 -0.13
N SER A 252 -0.84 20.74 0.24
CA SER A 252 -0.80 20.02 1.51
C SER A 252 -1.00 18.51 1.29
N TRP A 253 -1.78 17.84 2.15
CA TRP A 253 -2.16 16.43 2.06
C TRP A 253 -3.42 16.28 1.20
N LEU A 254 -3.24 16.15 -0.11
CA LEU A 254 -4.34 15.96 -1.06
C LEU A 254 -4.92 14.55 -0.92
N ASN A 255 -6.25 14.44 -0.91
CA ASN A 255 -7.00 13.18 -0.86
C ASN A 255 -6.68 12.24 0.34
N GLY A 256 -6.02 12.79 1.36
CA GLY A 256 -5.81 12.15 2.65
C GLY A 256 -4.71 11.08 2.68
N VAL A 257 -4.10 10.93 3.84
CA VAL A 257 -2.96 10.03 4.06
C VAL A 257 -3.07 9.32 5.41
N ASN A 258 -2.58 8.09 5.50
CA ASN A 258 -2.28 7.40 6.75
C ASN A 258 -0.79 7.02 6.79
N VAL A 259 -0.11 7.29 7.91
CA VAL A 259 1.31 6.94 8.07
C VAL A 259 1.48 5.95 9.22
N LEU A 260 2.08 4.81 8.91
CA LEU A 260 2.28 3.68 9.80
C LEU A 260 3.78 3.47 10.06
N VAL A 261 4.11 2.96 11.25
CA VAL A 261 5.46 2.49 11.61
C VAL A 261 5.40 1.10 12.20
N LEU A 262 6.51 0.36 12.06
CA LEU A 262 6.70 -0.92 12.74
C LEU A 262 7.22 -0.67 14.17
N ASP A 263 6.43 -1.01 15.18
CA ASP A 263 6.68 -0.81 16.60
C ASP A 263 6.62 -2.13 17.38
N HIS A 264 7.63 -2.96 17.18
CA HIS A 264 7.78 -4.23 17.91
C HIS A 264 7.87 -4.04 19.44
N ALA A 265 8.32 -2.87 19.90
CA ALA A 265 8.45 -2.55 21.31
C ALA A 265 7.14 -2.01 21.92
N ASN A 266 6.10 -1.79 21.11
CA ASN A 266 4.79 -1.29 21.51
C ASN A 266 4.91 -0.02 22.39
N LEU A 267 5.75 0.91 21.94
CA LEU A 267 6.01 2.21 22.59
C LEU A 267 4.90 3.23 22.29
N LEU A 268 4.22 3.10 21.16
CA LEU A 268 3.21 4.05 20.70
C LEU A 268 1.80 3.56 21.08
N PRO A 269 0.88 4.50 21.39
CA PRO A 269 -0.52 4.14 21.61
C PRO A 269 -1.17 3.61 20.33
N VAL A 270 -2.24 2.83 20.49
CA VAL A 270 -3.05 2.42 19.34
C VAL A 270 -3.82 3.64 18.82
N MET A 271 -3.63 3.92 17.54
CA MET A 271 -4.40 4.88 16.75
C MET A 271 -4.94 4.13 15.54
N LEU A 272 -6.23 4.25 15.26
CA LEU A 272 -6.91 3.61 14.13
C LEU A 272 -7.64 4.66 13.31
N PRO A 273 -7.61 4.58 11.97
CA PRO A 273 -8.33 5.55 11.14
C PRO A 273 -9.84 5.43 11.38
N ARG A 274 -10.52 6.57 11.24
CA ARG A 274 -11.96 6.63 11.44
C ARG A 274 -12.68 6.01 10.24
N VAL A 275 -13.51 5.02 10.53
CA VAL A 275 -14.37 4.34 9.57
C VAL A 275 -15.84 4.54 9.95
N GLU A 276 -16.73 4.55 8.96
CA GLU A 276 -18.16 4.69 9.18
C GLU A 276 -18.77 3.37 9.68
N PRO A 277 -19.55 3.37 10.78
CA PRO A 277 -20.15 2.15 11.33
C PRO A 277 -21.14 1.44 10.38
N LEU A 278 -21.70 2.16 9.39
CA LEU A 278 -22.70 1.66 8.45
C LEU A 278 -22.12 1.07 7.16
N ALA A 279 -20.79 1.03 7.03
CA ALA A 279 -20.13 0.54 5.84
C ALA A 279 -20.31 -0.95 5.54
N ARG A 280 -20.88 -1.73 6.47
CA ARG A 280 -21.21 -3.14 6.22
C ARG A 280 -22.05 -3.31 4.97
N GLU A 281 -22.96 -2.37 4.70
CA GLU A 281 -23.81 -2.41 3.51
C GLU A 281 -23.01 -2.29 2.20
N LEU A 282 -21.90 -1.56 2.20
CA LEU A 282 -21.02 -1.44 1.03
C LEU A 282 -20.43 -2.81 0.65
N TYR A 283 -19.89 -3.55 1.63
CA TYR A 283 -19.36 -4.90 1.39
C TYR A 283 -20.44 -5.90 0.98
N VAL A 284 -21.64 -5.77 1.54
CA VAL A 284 -22.78 -6.59 1.13
C VAL A 284 -23.17 -6.27 -0.31
N ASN A 285 -23.19 -5.00 -0.70
CA ASN A 285 -23.48 -4.59 -2.07
C ASN A 285 -22.42 -5.07 -3.05
N GLU A 286 -21.14 -4.99 -2.69
CA GLU A 286 -20.02 -5.53 -3.47
C GLU A 286 -20.23 -7.02 -3.75
N TRP A 287 -20.48 -7.81 -2.70
CA TRP A 287 -20.81 -9.23 -2.82
C TRP A 287 -22.04 -9.49 -3.71
N LEU A 288 -23.13 -8.73 -3.49
CA LEU A 288 -24.36 -8.84 -4.27
C LEU A 288 -24.13 -8.53 -5.75
N VAL A 289 -23.30 -7.54 -6.07
CA VAL A 289 -22.93 -7.22 -7.46
C VAL A 289 -22.12 -8.37 -8.07
N HIS A 290 -21.08 -8.85 -7.39
CA HIS A 290 -20.16 -9.83 -7.96
C HIS A 290 -20.75 -11.23 -8.17
N ARG A 291 -21.83 -11.59 -7.47
CA ARG A 291 -22.56 -12.86 -7.73
C ARG A 291 -23.42 -12.85 -8.99
N HIS A 292 -23.71 -11.67 -9.56
CA HIS A 292 -24.51 -11.58 -10.77
C HIS A 292 -23.70 -11.94 -12.03
N ARG A 293 -24.35 -12.56 -13.02
CA ARG A 293 -23.73 -12.92 -14.31
C ARG A 293 -23.14 -11.73 -15.06
N LEU A 294 -23.70 -10.53 -14.84
CA LEU A 294 -23.30 -9.29 -15.49
C LEU A 294 -22.49 -8.38 -14.55
N ALA A 295 -21.86 -8.93 -13.50
CA ALA A 295 -21.07 -8.15 -12.55
C ALA A 295 -20.03 -7.24 -13.21
N GLU A 296 -19.41 -7.70 -14.30
CA GLU A 296 -18.41 -6.94 -15.07
C GLU A 296 -18.99 -5.68 -15.73
N LEU A 297 -20.31 -5.60 -15.91
CA LEU A 297 -21.02 -4.42 -16.42
C LEU A 297 -21.43 -3.44 -15.32
N ALA A 298 -21.17 -3.74 -14.05
CA ALA A 298 -21.64 -2.92 -12.94
C ALA A 298 -21.21 -1.45 -13.05
N PRO A 299 -19.95 -1.11 -13.42
CA PRO A 299 -19.57 0.29 -13.61
C PRO A 299 -20.42 1.00 -14.68
N GLN A 300 -20.52 0.43 -15.88
CA GLN A 300 -21.29 1.06 -16.98
C GLN A 300 -22.79 1.10 -16.70
N ALA A 301 -23.32 0.13 -15.96
CA ALA A 301 -24.72 0.11 -15.54
C ALA A 301 -25.02 1.21 -14.51
N LEU A 302 -24.09 1.48 -13.59
CA LEU A 302 -24.20 2.58 -12.63
C LEU A 302 -24.06 3.95 -13.33
N ASP A 303 -23.14 4.09 -14.29
CA ASP A 303 -23.03 5.31 -15.11
C ASP A 303 -24.33 5.61 -15.85
N LEU A 304 -24.97 4.59 -16.43
CA LEU A 304 -26.27 4.72 -17.08
C LEU A 304 -27.36 5.12 -16.07
N ALA A 305 -27.43 4.45 -14.92
CA ALA A 305 -28.40 4.78 -13.88
C ALA A 305 -28.23 6.24 -13.41
N GLN A 306 -26.99 6.69 -13.22
CA GLN A 306 -26.68 8.06 -12.85
C GLN A 306 -27.12 9.05 -13.94
N ALA A 307 -26.84 8.78 -15.21
CA ALA A 307 -27.26 9.64 -16.31
C ALA A 307 -28.79 9.79 -16.36
N VAL A 308 -29.53 8.68 -16.19
CA VAL A 308 -31.00 8.68 -16.15
C VAL A 308 -31.53 9.48 -14.96
N LEU A 309 -30.99 9.26 -13.76
CA LEU A 309 -31.46 9.93 -12.54
C LEU A 309 -31.17 11.43 -12.53
N THR A 310 -30.09 11.86 -13.18
CA THR A 310 -29.67 13.27 -13.25
C THR A 310 -30.23 14.01 -14.47
N GLY A 311 -30.89 13.30 -15.39
CA GLY A 311 -31.39 13.85 -16.66
C GLY A 311 -30.28 14.16 -17.67
N ALA A 312 -29.08 13.65 -17.47
CA ALA A 312 -27.98 13.78 -18.42
C ALA A 312 -28.22 12.90 -19.67
N ASP A 313 -27.55 13.21 -20.77
CA ASP A 313 -27.61 12.39 -21.97
C ASP A 313 -27.05 10.99 -21.70
N SER A 314 -27.94 9.99 -21.73
CA SER A 314 -27.60 8.59 -21.49
C SER A 314 -26.98 7.91 -22.71
N SER A 315 -26.95 8.56 -23.88
CA SER A 315 -26.48 7.94 -25.13
C SER A 315 -25.06 7.40 -25.02
N ALA A 316 -24.15 8.15 -24.39
CA ALA A 316 -22.78 7.73 -24.16
C ALA A 316 -22.68 6.53 -23.21
N ALA A 317 -23.41 6.57 -22.08
CA ALA A 317 -23.44 5.46 -21.11
C ALA A 317 -24.05 4.18 -21.72
N VAL A 318 -25.11 4.32 -22.53
CA VAL A 318 -25.70 3.20 -23.28
C VAL A 318 -24.69 2.63 -24.28
N ALA A 319 -23.97 3.48 -25.01
CA ALA A 319 -22.94 3.03 -25.95
C ALA A 319 -21.80 2.29 -25.23
N ALA A 320 -21.32 2.81 -24.09
CA ALA A 320 -20.31 2.17 -23.26
C ALA A 320 -20.78 0.81 -22.71
N LEU A 321 -22.00 0.73 -22.18
CA LEU A 321 -22.59 -0.52 -21.69
C LEU A 321 -22.71 -1.57 -22.82
N LYS A 322 -23.13 -1.15 -24.03
CA LYS A 322 -23.18 -2.03 -25.21
C LYS A 322 -21.81 -2.46 -25.69
N ALA A 323 -20.79 -1.59 -25.62
CA ALA A 323 -19.43 -1.93 -26.01
C ALA A 323 -18.75 -2.87 -25.00
N ALA A 324 -19.05 -2.70 -23.70
CA ALA A 324 -18.60 -3.60 -22.64
C ALA A 324 -19.33 -4.95 -22.67
N HIS A 325 -20.51 -5.02 -23.30
CA HIS A 325 -21.26 -6.26 -23.48
C HIS A 325 -20.48 -7.23 -24.37
N LYS A 326 -19.94 -8.30 -23.78
CA LYS A 326 -19.35 -9.41 -24.51
C LYS A 326 -20.46 -10.41 -24.89
N PRO A 327 -20.59 -10.82 -26.18
CA PRO A 327 -21.61 -11.80 -26.60
C PRO A 327 -21.52 -13.11 -25.80
N GLU A 328 -20.29 -13.47 -25.43
CA GLU A 328 -19.97 -14.53 -24.49
C GLU A 328 -19.48 -13.88 -23.18
N PHE A 329 -20.38 -13.27 -22.39
CA PHE A 329 -20.13 -13.24 -20.95
C PHE A 329 -19.88 -14.66 -20.53
N HIS A 330 -18.72 -14.96 -19.92
CA HIS A 330 -18.33 -16.29 -19.45
C HIS A 330 -19.60 -17.08 -19.10
N THR A 331 -20.06 -17.92 -20.03
CA THR A 331 -21.41 -18.54 -19.98
C THR A 331 -21.48 -19.61 -18.91
N ARG A 332 -20.39 -19.77 -18.16
CA ARG A 332 -20.17 -20.66 -17.04
C ARG A 332 -20.91 -20.20 -15.79
N ASN A 333 -22.24 -20.11 -15.85
CA ASN A 333 -23.20 -20.37 -14.77
C ASN A 333 -24.29 -19.29 -14.57
N PRO A 334 -25.56 -19.70 -14.35
CA PRO A 334 -26.69 -18.81 -14.07
C PRO A 334 -26.65 -18.11 -12.69
N ASP A 335 -25.78 -18.54 -11.78
CA ASP A 335 -25.46 -17.88 -10.51
C ASP A 335 -23.94 -18.01 -10.28
N ARG A 336 -23.18 -16.92 -10.16
CA ARG A 336 -21.72 -16.98 -9.91
C ARG A 336 -21.44 -17.34 -8.45
N ASN A 337 -21.70 -18.60 -8.09
CA ASN A 337 -21.26 -19.19 -6.82
C ASN A 337 -20.80 -20.64 -6.99
N LEU A 338 -20.13 -20.96 -8.11
CA LEU A 338 -19.79 -22.34 -8.49
C LEU A 338 -18.35 -22.50 -9.01
N HIS A 339 -17.38 -21.72 -8.51
CA HIS A 339 -15.97 -22.12 -8.61
C HIS A 339 -15.61 -23.19 -7.57
N CYS A 340 -16.47 -24.20 -7.44
CA CYS A 340 -16.24 -25.38 -6.60
C CYS A 340 -16.03 -26.65 -7.42
N GLU A 341 -16.28 -26.60 -8.74
CA GLU A 341 -15.99 -27.72 -9.64
C GLU A 341 -14.48 -27.98 -9.72
N GLY A 342 -14.06 -29.19 -9.37
CA GLY A 342 -12.65 -29.58 -9.34
C GLY A 342 -11.89 -29.14 -8.08
N LEU A 343 -12.52 -28.47 -7.12
CA LEU A 343 -11.91 -28.28 -5.80
C LEU A 343 -11.82 -29.63 -5.08
N PRO A 344 -10.69 -29.91 -4.41
CA PRO A 344 -10.57 -31.13 -3.63
C PRO A 344 -11.62 -31.10 -2.51
N GLU A 345 -12.40 -32.18 -2.39
CA GLU A 345 -13.34 -32.33 -1.27
C GLU A 345 -12.59 -32.22 0.07
N ARG A 346 -11.32 -32.66 0.09
CA ARG A 346 -10.42 -32.66 1.25
C ARG A 346 -8.97 -32.62 0.74
N HIS A 347 -8.14 -31.75 1.29
CA HIS A 347 -6.69 -31.72 1.03
C HIS A 347 -5.95 -31.61 2.37
N PHE A 348 -5.14 -32.60 2.69
CA PHE A 348 -4.30 -32.60 3.89
C PHE A 348 -2.86 -32.37 3.48
N THR A 349 -2.21 -31.38 4.09
CA THR A 349 -0.76 -31.18 3.93
C THR A 349 -0.05 -32.37 4.57
N VAL A 350 0.68 -33.14 3.75
CA VAL A 350 1.60 -34.18 4.24
C VAL A 350 2.92 -33.48 4.55
N TRP A 351 3.24 -33.37 5.83
CA TRP A 351 4.55 -32.90 6.27
C TRP A 351 5.63 -33.91 5.84
N LYS A 352 6.76 -33.40 5.33
CA LYS A 352 7.96 -34.22 5.11
C LYS A 352 8.72 -34.44 6.40
#